data_AF-K5WI18-F1
#
_entry.id   AF-K5WI18-F1
#
_cell.length_a   1.000
_cell.length_b   1.000
_cell.length_c   1.000
_cell.angle_alpha   90.00
_cell.angle_beta   90.00
_cell.angle_gamma   90.00
#
_symmetry.space_group_name_H-M   'P 1'
#
loop_
_entity.id
_entity.type
_entity.pdbx_description
1 polymer ?
#
loop_
_entity_poly.entity_id
_entity_poly.type
_entity_poly.pdbx_seq_one_letter_code
_entity_poly.pdbx_strand_id
1 'polypeptide(L)' 'VSSEFDKIQFNEGQPLTMWSIPWPTLRHPLQLDMADITWDMVDNFFEEIVFMMSARDYRTLVEKTHRRFHPDRWRSRR' A
#
# COMPACT_ATOMS: atom_id res chain seq x y z
N VAL A 1 6.17 4.99 8.73
CA VAL A 1 6.01 3.85 7.79
C VAL A 1 5.61 4.31 6.38
N SER A 2 4.44 4.91 6.14
CA SER A 2 4.02 5.25 4.76
C SER A 2 4.79 6.38 4.07
N SER A 3 5.34 7.36 4.80
CA SER A 3 5.99 8.55 4.21
C SER A 3 7.41 8.28 3.71
N GLU A 4 8.09 7.28 4.26
CA GLU A 4 9.42 6.85 3.80
C GLU A 4 9.30 6.12 2.47
N PHE A 5 8.30 5.23 2.34
CA PHE A 5 8.02 4.56 1.06
C PHE A 5 7.74 5.54 -0.08
N ASP A 6 7.21 6.73 0.17
CA ASP A 6 6.98 7.74 -0.88
C ASP A 6 8.26 8.46 -1.34
N LYS A 7 9.35 8.38 -0.57
CA LYS A 7 10.60 9.13 -0.81
C LYS A 7 11.76 8.26 -1.32
N ILE A 8 11.71 6.95 -1.12
CA ILE A 8 12.77 6.02 -1.54
C ILE A 8 13.01 6.07 -3.05
N GLN A 9 14.26 6.13 -3.49
CA GLN A 9 14.63 5.82 -4.87
C GLN A 9 15.17 4.40 -4.89
N PHE A 10 14.46 3.51 -5.57
CA PHE A 10 14.85 2.12 -5.64
C PHE A 10 16.06 1.99 -6.57
N ASN A 11 17.04 1.20 -6.17
CA ASN A 11 18.27 0.93 -6.92
C ASN A 11 18.83 -0.45 -6.51
N GLU A 12 20.00 -0.85 -7.01
CA GLU A 12 20.60 -2.15 -6.68
C GLU A 12 20.89 -2.34 -5.18
N GLY A 13 21.25 -1.27 -4.45
CA GLY A 13 21.46 -1.29 -3.01
C GLY A 13 20.18 -1.17 -2.17
N GLN A 14 19.08 -0.74 -2.79
CA GLN A 14 17.77 -0.63 -2.16
C GLN A 14 16.67 -1.05 -3.16
N PRO A 15 16.57 -2.36 -3.49
CA PRO A 15 15.61 -2.82 -4.48
C PRO A 15 14.18 -2.66 -3.96
N LEU A 16 13.24 -2.39 -4.87
CA LEU A 16 11.82 -2.51 -4.56
C LEU A 16 11.52 -3.98 -4.28
N THR A 17 11.24 -4.30 -3.03
CA THR A 17 10.81 -5.64 -2.62
C THR A 17 9.35 -5.60 -2.18
N MET A 18 8.73 -6.77 -2.13
CA MET A 18 7.37 -6.92 -1.61
C MET A 18 7.24 -6.42 -0.15
N TRP A 19 8.31 -6.49 0.65
CA TRP A 19 8.40 -5.93 2.01
C TRP A 19 8.48 -4.41 2.05
N SER A 20 8.96 -3.79 0.98
CA SER A 20 9.04 -2.34 0.88
C SER A 20 7.66 -1.72 0.73
N ILE A 21 6.69 -2.48 0.20
CA ILE A 21 5.36 -2.00 -0.14
C ILE A 21 4.47 -1.97 1.13
N PRO A 22 3.91 -0.82 1.51
CA PRO A 22 3.05 -0.71 2.69
C PRO A 22 1.62 -1.16 2.37
N TRP A 23 1.41 -2.47 2.21
CA TRP A 23 0.13 -3.05 1.80
C TRP A 23 -1.03 -2.60 2.71
N PRO A 24 -2.15 -2.12 2.14
CA PRO A 24 -3.33 -1.73 2.91
C PRO A 24 -4.06 -3.00 3.36
N THR A 25 -3.74 -3.47 4.56
CA THR A 25 -4.38 -4.65 5.17
C THR A 25 -4.80 -4.33 6.59
N LEU A 26 -5.74 -5.10 7.13
CA LEU A 26 -6.19 -4.96 8.53
C LEU A 26 -5.21 -5.58 9.54
N ARG A 27 -4.15 -6.24 9.07
CA ARG A 27 -3.16 -6.90 9.92
C ARG A 27 -1.99 -5.96 10.22
N HIS A 28 -1.43 -6.10 11.42
CA HIS A 28 -0.24 -5.36 11.79
C HIS A 28 0.95 -5.82 10.93
N PRO A 29 1.81 -4.90 10.42
CA PRO A 29 2.94 -5.27 9.55
C PRO A 29 3.89 -6.32 10.13
N LEU A 30 4.05 -6.36 11.47
CA LEU A 30 4.88 -7.36 12.15
C LEU A 30 4.24 -8.77 12.23
N GLN A 31 2.95 -8.88 11.89
CA GLN A 31 2.17 -10.13 11.89
C GLN A 31 1.79 -10.54 10.46
N LEU A 32 2.26 -9.80 9.46
CA LEU A 32 2.03 -10.08 8.06
C LEU A 32 3.04 -11.12 7.58
N ASP A 33 2.58 -12.33 7.30
CA ASP A 33 3.34 -13.24 6.45
C ASP A 33 3.07 -12.88 4.98
N MET A 34 4.11 -12.80 4.17
CA MET A 34 3.98 -12.40 2.77
C MET A 34 3.38 -13.49 1.89
N ALA A 35 3.42 -14.75 2.32
CA ALA A 35 2.69 -15.83 1.68
C ALA A 35 1.17 -15.57 1.66
N ASP A 36 0.68 -14.72 2.58
CA ASP A 36 -0.75 -14.46 2.77
C ASP A 36 -1.25 -13.17 2.11
N ILE A 37 -0.37 -12.31 1.57
CA ILE A 37 -0.80 -11.03 0.96
C ILE A 37 -1.55 -11.34 -0.34
N THR A 38 -2.87 -11.40 -0.19
CA THR A 38 -3.83 -11.73 -1.23
C THR A 38 -4.63 -10.50 -1.61
N TRP A 39 -5.28 -10.56 -2.77
CA TRP A 39 -6.23 -9.54 -3.20
C TRP A 39 -7.34 -9.36 -2.16
N ASP A 40 -7.89 -10.47 -1.65
CA ASP A 40 -8.96 -10.45 -0.65
C ASP A 40 -8.57 -9.68 0.62
N MET A 41 -7.31 -9.75 1.07
CA MET A 41 -6.87 -8.97 2.24
C MET A 41 -6.87 -7.45 2.00
N VAL A 42 -6.58 -7.03 0.77
CA VAL A 42 -6.61 -5.63 0.36
C VAL A 42 -8.06 -5.17 0.20
N ASP A 43 -8.91 -5.98 -0.43
CA ASP A 43 -10.32 -5.67 -0.60
C ASP A 43 -11.03 -5.57 0.74
N ASN A 44 -10.82 -6.52 1.65
CA ASN A 44 -11.36 -6.49 3.02
C ASN A 44 -10.96 -5.21 3.77
N PHE A 45 -9.75 -4.69 3.55
CA PHE A 45 -9.36 -3.42 4.16
C PHE A 45 -10.23 -2.26 3.66
N PHE A 46 -10.51 -2.18 2.36
CA PHE A 46 -11.33 -1.12 1.78
C PHE A 46 -12.81 -1.27 2.12
N GLU A 47 -13.30 -2.50 2.23
CA GLU A 47 -14.65 -2.81 2.70
C GLU A 47 -14.87 -2.37 4.15
N GLU A 48 -13.90 -2.56 5.04
CA GLU A 48 -14.04 -2.12 6.43
C GLU A 48 -13.86 -0.60 6.59
N ILE A 49 -12.86 -0.03 5.91
CA ILE A 49 -12.48 1.36 6.16
C ILE A 49 -13.50 2.37 5.64
N VAL A 50 -14.32 2.00 4.64
CA VAL A 50 -15.39 2.88 4.10
C VAL A 50 -16.40 3.26 5.18
N PHE A 51 -16.65 2.39 6.16
CA PHE A 51 -17.58 2.65 7.25
C PHE A 51 -17.00 3.53 8.36
N MET A 52 -15.67 3.70 8.39
CA MET A 52 -14.95 4.44 9.43
C MET A 52 -14.68 5.90 9.07
N MET A 53 -15.06 6.35 7.87
CA MET A 53 -14.74 7.69 7.38
C MET A 53 -15.84 8.29 6.51
N SER A 54 -15.74 9.59 6.26
CA SER A 54 -16.65 10.26 5.33
C SER A 54 -16.42 9.78 3.90
N ALA A 55 -17.45 9.86 3.05
CA ALA A 55 -17.33 9.52 1.63
C ALA A 55 -16.23 10.32 0.90
N ARG A 56 -15.99 11.58 1.33
CA ARG A 56 -14.92 12.43 0.79
C ARG A 56 -13.55 11.91 1.16
N ASP A 57 -13.36 11.52 2.42
CA ASP A 57 -12.08 11.02 2.92
C ASP A 57 -11.78 9.64 2.33
N TYR A 58 -12.80 8.79 2.21
CA TYR A 58 -12.70 7.49 1.54
C TYR A 58 -12.25 7.62 0.10
N ARG A 59 -12.89 8.50 -0.68
CA ARG A 59 -12.49 8.77 -2.06
C ARG A 59 -11.05 9.25 -2.14
N THR A 60 -10.65 10.15 -1.24
CA THR A 60 -9.28 10.66 -1.17
C THR A 60 -8.28 9.55 -0.84
N LEU A 61 -8.63 8.64 0.07
CA LEU A 61 -7.82 7.48 0.42
C LEU A 61 -7.64 6.55 -0.79
N VAL A 62 -8.73 6.16 -1.45
CA VAL A 62 -8.69 5.27 -2.63
C VAL A 62 -7.84 5.88 -3.74
N GLU A 63 -8.02 7.16 -4.06
CA GLU A 63 -7.23 7.86 -5.07
C GLU A 63 -5.72 7.88 -4.72
N LYS A 64 -5.39 8.14 -3.45
CA LYS A 64 -3.99 8.13 -2.98
C LYS A 64 -3.39 6.73 -3.03
N THR A 65 -4.15 5.72 -2.61
CA THR A 65 -3.75 4.30 -2.66
C THR A 65 -3.49 3.90 -4.11
N HIS A 66 -4.44 4.08 -5.03
CA HIS A 66 -4.28 3.75 -6.44
C HIS A 66 -3.01 4.38 -7.04
N ARG A 67 -2.77 5.68 -6.76
CA ARG A 67 -1.56 6.36 -7.23
C ARG A 67 -0.28 5.87 -6.56
N ARG A 68 -0.34 5.41 -5.31
CA ARG A 68 0.83 4.92 -4.58
C ARG A 68 1.24 3.53 -5.04
N PHE A 69 0.29 2.66 -5.36
CA PHE A 69 0.55 1.28 -5.82
C PHE A 69 0.52 1.14 -7.35
N HIS A 70 0.47 2.25 -8.11
CA HIS A 70 0.47 2.21 -9.57
C HIS A 70 1.83 1.69 -10.12
N PRO A 71 1.84 0.64 -10.94
CA PRO A 71 3.08 0.05 -11.48
C PRO A 71 3.99 1.07 -12.18
N ASP A 72 3.42 2.00 -12.93
CA ASP A 72 4.22 3.03 -13.63
C ASP A 72 4.96 3.97 -12.67
N ARG A 73 4.36 4.29 -11.52
CA ARG A 73 5.01 5.13 -10.50
C ARG A 73 6.16 4.41 -9.82
N TRP A 74 6.09 3.08 -9.72
CA TRP A 74 7.20 2.29 -9.19
C TRP A 74 8.32 2.16 -10.20
N ARG A 75 7.98 1.97 -11.48
CA ARG A 75 8.94 1.92 -12.59
C ARG A 75 9.70 3.24 -12.76
N SER A 76 9.05 4.38 -12.54
CA SER A 76 9.71 5.70 -12.61
C SER A 76 10.63 6.00 -11.42
N ARG A 77 10.69 5.13 -10.40
CA ARG A 77 11.49 5.28 -9.18
C ARG A 77 12.57 4.20 -9.06
N ARG A 78 12.88 3.53 -10.16
CA ARG A 78 13.82 2.41 -10.25
C ARG A 78 15.09 2.85 -10.98
#